data_AF-A0A9W6FPH1-F1
#
_entry.id   AF-A0A9W6FPH1-F1
#
_cell.length_a   1.000
_cell.length_b   1.000
_cell.length_c   1.000
_cell.angle_alpha   90.00
_cell.angle_beta   90.00
_cell.angle_gamma   90.00
#
_symmetry.space_group_name_H-M   'P 1'
#
loop_
_entity.id
_entity.type
_entity.pdbx_description
1 polymer ?
#
loop_
_entity_poly.entity_id
_entity_poly.type
_entity_poly.pdbx_seq_one_letter_code
_entity_poly.pdbx_strand_id
1 'polypeptide(L)' 'MASETTLPRVEDAALAQLLDGALSAHGITARPEWRTEALSYLRSIADAATLVRSLDLGDAEEPAPVYRP' A
#
# COMPACT_ATOMS: atom_id res chain seq x y z
N MET A 1 -5.73 -24.85 -12.36
CA MET A 1 -6.04 -23.72 -13.26
C MET A 1 -6.01 -22.48 -12.39
N ALA A 2 -4.96 -21.65 -12.48
CA ALA A 2 -4.94 -20.39 -11.74
C ALA A 2 -5.94 -19.46 -12.42
N SER A 3 -7.06 -19.16 -11.76
CA SER A 3 -7.96 -18.11 -12.22
C SER A 3 -7.14 -16.81 -12.33
N GLU A 4 -7.27 -16.07 -13.44
CA GLU A 4 -6.74 -14.71 -13.54
C GLU A 4 -7.43 -13.86 -12.46
N THR A 5 -6.81 -13.76 -11.29
CA THR A 5 -7.28 -12.90 -10.21
C THR A 5 -7.10 -11.46 -10.66
N THR A 6 -8.16 -10.87 -11.23
CA THR A 6 -8.19 -9.43 -11.48
C THR A 6 -8.30 -8.74 -10.12
N LEU A 7 -7.18 -8.22 -9.65
CA LEU A 7 -7.12 -7.49 -8.38
C LEU A 7 -7.72 -6.08 -8.56
N PRO A 8 -8.49 -5.57 -7.57
CA PRO A 8 -9.05 -4.24 -7.66
C PRO A 8 -7.93 -3.18 -7.69
N ARG A 9 -7.96 -2.32 -8.70
CA ARG A 9 -7.00 -1.24 -8.84
C ARG A 9 -7.35 -0.09 -7.90
N VAL A 10 -6.37 0.38 -7.13
CA VAL A 10 -6.50 1.66 -6.41
C VAL A 10 -6.41 2.80 -7.40
N GLU A 11 -7.31 3.77 -7.30
CA GLU A 11 -7.35 4.94 -8.18
C GLU A 11 -6.21 5.92 -7.91
N ASP A 12 -5.65 6.51 -8.96
CA ASP A 12 -4.50 7.41 -8.85
C ASP A 12 -4.84 8.67 -8.02
N ALA A 13 -6.11 9.13 -8.08
CA ALA A 13 -6.61 10.22 -7.25
C ALA A 13 -6.60 9.86 -5.75
N ALA A 14 -6.90 8.61 -5.41
CA ALA A 14 -6.85 8.15 -4.02
C ALA A 14 -5.40 8.07 -3.51
N LEU A 15 -4.45 7.68 -4.36
CA LEU A 15 -3.02 7.68 -4.02
C LEU A 15 -2.50 9.11 -3.78
N ALA A 16 -2.93 10.08 -4.59
CA ALA A 16 -2.59 11.47 -4.39
C ALA A 16 -3.15 12.03 -3.06
N GLN A 17 -4.42 11.73 -2.76
CA GLN A 17 -5.03 12.12 -1.49
C GLN A 17 -4.33 11.46 -0.29
N LEU A 18 -3.96 10.19 -0.40
CA LEU A 18 -3.22 9.48 0.64
C LEU A 18 -1.85 10.11 0.89
N LEU A 19 -1.11 10.43 -0.17
CA LEU A 19 0.19 11.10 -0.07
C LEU A 19 0.05 12.46 0.63
N ASP A 20 -0.88 13.29 0.17
CA ASP A 20 -1.09 14.64 0.73
C ASP A 20 -1.53 14.57 2.21
N GLY A 21 -2.44 13.64 2.53
CA GLY A 21 -2.88 13.39 3.90
C GLY A 21 -1.76 12.90 4.82
N ALA A 22 -0.93 11.95 4.36
CA ALA A 22 0.19 11.43 5.14
C ALA A 22 1.27 12.49 5.39
N LEU A 23 1.62 13.28 4.36
CA LEU A 23 2.57 14.38 4.50
C LEU A 23 2.08 15.39 5.54
N SER A 24 0.80 15.76 5.49
CA SER A 24 0.20 16.67 6.46
C SER A 24 0.16 16.08 7.87
N ALA A 25 -0.26 14.81 8.02
CA ALA A 25 -0.39 14.16 9.32
C ALA A 25 0.96 13.99 10.04
N HIS A 26 2.03 13.82 9.28
CA HIS A 26 3.39 13.65 9.82
C HIS A 26 4.23 14.94 9.78
N GLY A 27 3.67 16.08 9.37
CA GLY A 27 4.39 17.35 9.30
C GLY A 27 5.57 17.33 8.31
N ILE A 28 5.51 16.50 7.28
CA ILE A 28 6.58 16.34 6.29
C ILE A 28 6.42 17.41 5.22
N THR A 29 7.42 18.30 5.11
CA THR A 29 7.51 19.25 4.01
C THR A 29 8.21 18.58 2.82
N ALA A 30 7.41 18.05 1.88
CA ALA A 30 7.94 17.43 0.67
C ALA A 30 8.42 18.47 -0.34
N ARG A 31 9.54 18.18 -1.00
CA ARG A 31 9.97 18.97 -2.16
C ARG A 31 9.10 18.64 -3.38
N PRO A 32 8.72 19.62 -4.23
CA PRO A 32 7.82 19.36 -5.35
C PRO A 32 8.30 18.27 -6.30
N GLU A 33 9.61 18.18 -6.53
CA GLU A 33 10.24 17.19 -7.41
C GLU A 33 10.05 15.73 -6.94
N TRP A 34 9.74 15.50 -5.66
CA TRP A 34 9.53 14.15 -5.12
C TRP A 34 8.17 13.57 -5.49
N ARG A 35 7.20 14.39 -5.90
CA ARG A 35 5.80 13.98 -5.98
C ARG A 35 5.59 12.80 -6.93
N THR A 36 6.15 12.88 -8.13
CA THR A 36 6.00 11.82 -9.15
C THR A 36 6.59 10.50 -8.68
N GLU A 37 7.79 10.54 -8.08
CA GLU A 37 8.47 9.35 -7.58
C GLU A 37 7.73 8.74 -6.39
N ALA A 38 7.28 9.56 -5.43
CA ALA A 38 6.50 9.12 -4.28
C ALA A 38 5.18 8.45 -4.69
N LEU A 39 4.48 9.00 -5.69
CA LEU A 39 3.26 8.39 -6.24
C LEU A 39 3.55 7.05 -6.91
N SER A 40 4.66 6.92 -7.63
CA SER A 40 5.09 5.65 -8.22
C SER A 40 5.36 4.59 -7.14
N TYR A 41 6.02 4.95 -6.04
CA TYR A 41 6.24 4.03 -4.93
C TYR A 41 4.93 3.65 -4.23
N LEU A 42 4.06 4.61 -3.97
CA LEU A 42 2.74 4.34 -3.40
C LEU A 42 1.90 3.42 -4.27
N ARG A 43 1.99 3.54 -5.60
CA ARG A 43 1.33 2.63 -6.53
C ARG A 43 1.79 1.19 -6.33
N SER A 44 3.10 0.95 -6.34
CA SER A 44 3.67 -0.38 -6.13
C SER A 44 3.26 -0.98 -4.78
N ILE A 45 3.25 -0.15 -3.73
CA ILE A 45 2.80 -0.58 -2.39
C ILE A 45 1.31 -0.91 -2.40
N ALA A 46 0.47 -0.10 -3.04
CA ALA A 46 -0.96 -0.34 -3.12
C ALA A 46 -1.29 -1.63 -3.89
N ASP A 47 -0.57 -1.91 -4.97
CA ASP A 47 -0.71 -3.15 -5.74
C ASP A 47 -0.30 -4.37 -4.89
N ALA A 48 0.82 -4.30 -4.19
CA ALA A 48 1.26 -5.36 -3.27
C ALA A 48 0.27 -5.56 -2.11
N ALA A 49 -0.23 -4.47 -1.51
CA ALA A 49 -1.21 -4.53 -0.43
C ALA A 49 -2.52 -5.15 -0.91
N THR A 50 -2.96 -4.86 -2.13
CA THR A 50 -4.15 -5.47 -2.73
C THR A 50 -3.97 -6.97 -2.92
N LEU A 51 -2.81 -7.40 -3.39
CA LEU A 51 -2.47 -8.81 -3.49
C LEU A 51 -2.51 -9.49 -2.11
N VAL A 52 -1.86 -8.93 -1.09
CA VAL A 52 -1.85 -9.51 0.26
C VAL A 52 -3.26 -9.60 0.84
N ARG A 53 -4.08 -8.55 0.68
CA ARG A 53 -5.48 -8.51 1.14
C ARG A 53 -6.40 -9.49 0.41
N SER A 54 -6.01 -10.00 -0.76
CA SER A 54 -6.78 -11.00 -1.48
C SER A 54 -6.64 -12.41 -0.90
N LEU A 55 -5.66 -12.61 -0.01
CA LEU A 55 -5.44 -13.87 0.67
C LEU A 55 -6.42 -14.00 1.85
N ASP A 56 -7.12 -15.13 1.93
CA ASP A 56 -7.87 -15.50 3.12
C ASP A 56 -6.89 -16.04 4.17
N LEU A 57 -6.62 -15.22 5.17
CA LEU A 57 -5.73 -15.58 6.28
C LEU A 57 -6.49 -16.29 7.40
N GLY A 58 -7.82 -16.34 7.39
CA GLY A 58 -8.60 -16.86 8.53
C GLY A 58 -8.31 -16.14 9.86
N ASP A 59 -9.02 -16.54 10.92
CA ASP A 59 -8.90 -15.90 12.25
C ASP A 59 -7.80 -16.53 13.13
N ALA A 60 -7.21 -17.64 12.70
CA ALA A 60 -6.24 -18.42 13.47
C ALA A 60 -4.77 -18.17 13.06
N GLU A 61 -4.52 -17.44 11.98
CA GLU A 61 -3.16 -17.13 11.55
C GLU A 61 -2.55 -16.07 12.49
N GLU A 62 -1.68 -16.53 13.38
CA GLU A 62 -0.89 -15.65 14.23
C GLU A 62 0.12 -14.85 13.38
N PRO A 63 0.38 -13.58 13.70
CA PRO A 63 1.40 -12.82 13.02
C PRO A 63 2.75 -13.55 13.12
N ALA A 64 3.51 -13.54 12.03
CA ALA A 64 4.81 -14.19 11.99
C ALA A 64 5.67 -13.75 13.18
N PRO A 65 6.36 -14.66 13.88
CA PRO A 65 7.09 -14.34 15.10
C PRO A 65 8.21 -13.35 14.80
N VAL A 66 8.02 -12.10 15.23
CA VAL A 66 8.98 -11.00 15.04
C VAL A 66 10.12 -11.07 16.07
N TYR A 67 9.82 -11.65 17.24
CA TYR A 67 10.77 -11.80 18.34
C TYR A 67 11.37 -13.21 18.36
N ARG A 68 12.69 -13.28 18.44
CA ARG A 68 13.43 -14.48 18.84
C ARG A 68 14.22 -14.12 20.11
N PRO A 69 13.94 -14.75 21.26
CA PRO A 69 14.65 -14.49 22.51
C PRO A 69 16.14 -14.85 22.46
#